data_AF-A0A8J3JIY9-F1
#
_entry.id   AF-A0A8J3JIY9-F1
#
_cell.length_a   1.000
_cell.length_b   1.000
_cell.length_c   1.000
_cell.angle_alpha   90.00
_cell.angle_beta   90.00
_cell.angle_gamma   90.00
#
_symmetry.space_group_name_H-M   'P 1'
#
loop_
_entity.id
_entity.type
_entity.pdbx_description
1 polymer ?
#
loop_
_entity_poly.entity_id
_entity_poly.type
_entity_poly.pdbx_seq_one_letter_code
_entity_poly.pdbx_strand_id
1 'polypeptide(L)'
;MLSAAPAANAAPDQSVSQAAVARPAATAAKPVPASDLGVLALSCPSGMLCVWPNTDGSSGRCTWVNADNDWRVTPVVCSWTSSQRVKAIVNNGTSTTYDGVCLYQGANYSNAQVWVAQGYGLTDATGWTLRSHRWVRPTDPC
;
A
#
# COMPACT_ATOMS: atom_id res chain seq x y z
N MET A 1 21.12 -63.15 -28.51
CA MET A 1 19.99 -63.59 -27.64
C MET A 1 19.20 -62.32 -27.34
N LEU A 2 18.21 -62.02 -28.18
CA LEU A 2 16.77 -62.20 -27.94
C LEU A 2 16.21 -61.30 -26.82
N SER A 3 15.33 -60.38 -27.25
CA SER A 3 14.42 -59.56 -26.45
C SER A 3 13.66 -60.35 -25.38
N ALA A 4 13.31 -59.67 -24.28
CA ALA A 4 12.04 -59.91 -23.59
C ALA A 4 11.62 -58.67 -22.80
N ALA A 5 10.45 -58.12 -23.16
CA ALA A 5 9.61 -57.37 -22.23
C ALA A 5 8.73 -58.37 -21.45
N PRO A 6 8.23 -57.96 -20.26
CA PRO A 6 6.83 -58.19 -19.90
C PRO A 6 6.19 -56.86 -19.44
N ALA A 7 5.09 -56.43 -20.04
CA ALA A 7 3.70 -56.87 -19.81
C ALA A 7 3.14 -56.39 -18.45
N ALA A 8 2.12 -55.53 -18.59
CA ALA A 8 1.37 -54.83 -17.56
C ALA A 8 0.47 -55.74 -16.71
N ASN A 9 0.10 -55.26 -15.51
CA ASN A 9 -1.10 -55.72 -14.78
C ASN A 9 -1.83 -54.54 -14.10
N ALA A 10 -3.05 -54.28 -14.61
CA ALA A 10 -4.33 -53.91 -13.99
C ALA A 10 -4.48 -52.83 -12.88
N ALA A 11 -5.14 -51.72 -13.28
CA ALA A 11 -6.38 -51.07 -12.79
C ALA A 11 -6.57 -50.73 -11.27
N PRO A 12 -7.24 -49.60 -10.94
CA PRO A 12 -8.70 -49.57 -11.10
C PRO A 12 -9.29 -48.34 -11.82
N ASP A 13 -10.36 -48.67 -12.53
CA ASP A 13 -11.48 -47.84 -12.96
C ASP A 13 -11.99 -46.91 -11.84
N GLN A 14 -12.10 -45.62 -12.13
CA GLN A 14 -12.82 -44.64 -11.32
C GLN A 14 -13.67 -43.79 -12.27
N SER A 15 -14.74 -44.41 -12.77
CA SER A 15 -15.92 -43.72 -13.25
C SER A 15 -16.49 -42.81 -12.14
N VAL A 16 -16.25 -41.51 -12.28
CA VAL A 16 -16.99 -40.47 -11.53
C VAL A 16 -17.69 -39.57 -12.52
N SER A 17 -18.99 -39.79 -12.66
CA SER A 17 -19.92 -38.91 -13.38
C SER A 17 -19.90 -37.51 -12.78
N GLN A 18 -19.30 -36.54 -13.49
CA GLN A 18 -19.38 -35.12 -13.13
C GLN A 18 -20.69 -34.54 -13.65
N ALA A 19 -21.58 -34.17 -12.74
CA ALA A 19 -22.74 -33.34 -13.03
C ALA A 19 -22.26 -31.93 -13.42
N ALA A 20 -22.59 -31.50 -14.64
CA ALA A 20 -22.29 -30.16 -15.13
C ALA A 20 -23.14 -29.12 -14.40
N VAL A 21 -22.53 -28.37 -13.49
CA VAL A 21 -23.13 -27.19 -12.87
C VAL A 21 -22.91 -26.00 -13.82
N ALA A 22 -24.00 -25.47 -14.38
CA ALA A 22 -23.96 -24.29 -15.22
C ALA A 22 -23.47 -23.08 -14.41
N ARG A 23 -22.33 -22.50 -14.82
CA ARG A 23 -21.84 -21.23 -14.27
C ARG A 23 -22.67 -20.06 -14.85
N PRO A 24 -23.11 -19.09 -14.04
CA PRO A 24 -23.70 -17.87 -14.57
C PRO A 24 -22.65 -17.08 -15.37
N ALA A 25 -23.07 -16.53 -16.50
CA ALA A 25 -22.23 -15.70 -17.35
C ALA A 25 -21.81 -14.43 -16.59
N ALA A 26 -20.50 -14.18 -16.52
CA ALA A 26 -19.97 -12.93 -16.00
C ALA A 26 -20.25 -11.79 -16.99
N THR A 27 -20.99 -10.77 -16.56
CA THR A 27 -21.13 -9.52 -17.30
C THR A 27 -19.75 -8.87 -17.42
N ALA A 28 -19.22 -8.73 -18.63
CA ALA A 28 -17.94 -8.07 -18.86
C ALA A 28 -18.03 -6.60 -18.43
N ALA A 29 -17.23 -6.22 -17.43
CA ALA A 29 -17.07 -4.82 -17.05
C ALA A 29 -16.36 -4.06 -18.20
N LYS A 30 -16.86 -2.86 -18.51
CA LYS A 30 -16.28 -1.98 -19.53
C LYS A 30 -14.86 -1.58 -19.11
N PRO A 31 -13.83 -1.68 -19.97
CA PRO A 31 -12.49 -1.20 -19.65
C PRO A 31 -12.55 0.30 -19.38
N VAL A 32 -12.23 0.70 -18.14
CA VAL A 32 -11.96 2.11 -17.81
C VAL A 32 -10.51 2.38 -18.22
N PRO A 33 -10.21 3.48 -18.93
CA PRO A 33 -8.83 3.82 -19.28
C PRO A 33 -7.98 3.89 -18.01
N ALA A 34 -6.84 3.20 -18.03
CA ALA A 34 -5.97 3.00 -16.85
C ALA A 34 -5.34 4.29 -16.30
N SER A 35 -5.46 5.41 -17.02
CA SER A 35 -4.82 6.69 -16.70
C SER A 35 -5.46 7.44 -15.52
N ASP A 36 -6.75 7.21 -15.25
CA ASP A 36 -7.45 7.85 -14.12
C ASP A 36 -7.33 7.05 -12.81
N LEU A 37 -6.97 5.77 -12.93
CA LEU A 37 -6.83 4.88 -11.76
C LEU A 37 -5.62 5.29 -10.90
N GLY A 38 -4.54 5.82 -11.49
CA GLY A 38 -3.36 6.28 -10.74
C GLY A 38 -3.63 7.54 -9.91
N VAL A 39 -4.41 8.50 -10.45
CA VAL A 39 -4.82 9.71 -9.73
C VAL A 39 -5.78 9.36 -8.59
N LEU A 40 -6.69 8.40 -8.81
CA LEU A 40 -7.58 7.92 -7.76
C LEU A 40 -6.85 7.07 -6.71
N ALA A 41 -5.82 6.31 -7.10
CA ALA A 41 -5.05 5.46 -6.20
C ALA A 41 -4.22 6.27 -5.20
N LEU A 42 -3.71 7.43 -5.61
CA LEU A 42 -3.06 8.40 -4.70
C LEU A 42 -4.05 9.35 -4.00
N SER A 43 -5.35 9.03 -3.99
CA SER A 43 -6.30 9.79 -3.18
C SER A 43 -6.05 9.58 -1.68
N CYS A 44 -6.10 10.68 -0.93
CA CYS A 44 -6.05 10.69 0.53
C CYS A 44 -7.29 11.41 1.08
N PRO A 45 -8.01 10.86 2.08
CA PRO A 45 -9.15 11.53 2.65
C PRO A 45 -8.82 12.94 3.17
N SER A 46 -9.78 13.85 3.07
CA SER A 46 -9.64 15.20 3.60
C SER A 46 -9.34 15.17 5.11
N GLY A 47 -8.36 15.97 5.53
CA GLY A 47 -7.86 16.05 6.90
C GLY A 47 -6.78 15.01 7.25
N MET A 48 -6.26 14.24 6.29
CA MET A 48 -5.38 13.10 6.59
C MET A 48 -4.01 13.16 5.90
N LEU A 49 -3.03 12.48 6.51
CA LEU A 49 -1.79 12.06 5.89
C LEU A 49 -1.95 10.64 5.36
N CYS A 50 -1.52 10.39 4.13
CA CYS A 50 -1.42 9.06 3.56
C CYS A 50 -0.01 8.78 3.04
N VAL A 51 0.48 7.55 3.24
CA VAL A 51 1.79 7.12 2.73
C VAL A 51 1.72 5.72 2.13
N TRP A 52 2.58 5.45 1.15
CA TRP A 52 2.64 4.18 0.42
C TRP A 52 4.09 3.72 0.16
N PRO A 53 4.32 2.39 0.04
CA PRO A 53 5.60 1.82 -0.37
C PRO A 53 5.81 1.77 -1.90
N ASN A 54 4.80 2.19 -2.68
CA ASN A 54 4.80 2.28 -4.14
C ASN A 54 4.47 3.71 -4.59
N THR A 55 4.85 4.04 -5.82
CA THR A 55 4.65 5.38 -6.39
C THR A 55 3.27 5.56 -7.00
N ASP A 56 2.59 4.47 -7.35
CA ASP A 56 1.28 4.47 -8.01
C ASP A 56 0.11 4.47 -7.02
N GLY A 57 0.36 4.34 -5.72
CA GLY A 57 -0.67 4.31 -4.68
C GLY A 57 -1.49 3.02 -4.65
N SER A 58 -1.09 1.99 -5.39
CA SER A 58 -1.89 0.79 -5.65
C SER A 58 -2.18 -0.07 -4.41
N SER A 59 -1.29 -0.05 -3.43
CA SER A 59 -1.38 -0.94 -2.25
C SER A 59 -0.58 -0.43 -1.06
N GLY A 60 -0.84 -1.00 0.13
CA GLY A 60 -0.05 -0.72 1.32
C GLY A 60 -0.25 0.68 1.91
N ARG A 61 -1.37 1.36 1.58
CA ARG A 61 -1.68 2.67 2.12
C ARG A 61 -1.75 2.62 3.64
N CYS A 62 -1.05 3.55 4.26
CA CYS A 62 -1.25 3.92 5.64
C CYS A 62 -1.81 5.32 5.76
N THR A 63 -2.68 5.55 6.74
CA THR A 63 -3.47 6.78 6.83
C THR A 63 -3.63 7.24 8.27
N TRP A 64 -3.45 8.54 8.51
CA TRP A 64 -3.55 9.13 9.83
C TRP A 64 -4.26 10.47 9.80
N VAL A 65 -5.07 10.72 10.83
CA VAL A 65 -5.69 12.03 11.11
C VAL A 65 -4.88 12.84 12.13
N ASN A 66 -4.18 12.15 13.05
CA ASN A 66 -3.42 12.73 14.14
C ASN A 66 -1.96 12.29 14.06
N ALA A 67 -1.07 13.01 14.74
CA ALA A 67 0.33 12.63 14.85
C ALA A 67 0.48 11.19 15.37
N ASP A 68 1.49 10.49 14.86
CA ASP A 68 1.80 9.12 15.23
C ASP A 68 3.29 9.02 15.56
N ASN A 69 3.59 8.62 16.79
CA ASN A 69 4.95 8.56 17.30
C ASN A 69 5.68 7.27 16.92
N ASP A 70 5.00 6.22 16.47
CA ASP A 70 5.64 5.01 15.96
C ASP A 70 4.68 4.17 15.11
N TRP A 71 4.87 4.26 13.80
CA TRP A 71 4.06 3.58 12.78
C TRP A 71 4.13 2.05 12.83
N ARG A 72 4.98 1.48 13.68
CA ARG A 72 5.13 0.03 13.82
C ARG A 72 4.33 -0.53 14.99
N VAL A 73 3.69 0.34 15.76
CA VAL A 73 2.84 -0.01 16.91
C VAL A 73 1.50 0.72 16.81
N THR A 74 0.60 0.46 17.75
CA THR A 74 -0.72 1.10 17.77
C THR A 74 -0.60 2.62 17.92
N PRO A 75 -1.52 3.41 17.34
CA PRO A 75 -2.85 3.02 16.87
C PRO A 75 -2.91 2.54 15.41
N VAL A 76 -1.96 2.95 14.55
CA VAL A 76 -1.95 2.57 13.13
C VAL A 76 -0.65 1.83 12.84
N VAL A 77 -0.77 0.53 12.58
CA VAL A 77 0.39 -0.33 12.31
C VAL A 77 0.63 -0.45 10.81
N CYS A 78 1.72 0.14 10.36
CA CYS A 78 2.26 0.08 9.01
C CYS A 78 3.48 -0.82 8.97
N SER A 79 3.24 -2.13 9.02
CA SER A 79 4.28 -3.16 9.18
C SER A 79 5.38 -3.09 8.12
N TRP A 80 5.04 -2.72 6.88
CA TRP A 80 6.01 -2.59 5.77
C TRP A 80 7.09 -1.53 6.03
N THR A 81 6.82 -0.52 6.86
CA THR A 81 7.78 0.56 7.19
C THR A 81 9.01 0.05 7.95
N SER A 82 8.98 -1.20 8.43
CA SER A 82 10.13 -1.89 9.02
C SER A 82 11.24 -2.21 8.02
N SER A 83 10.89 -2.43 6.74
CA SER A 83 11.81 -2.94 5.72
C SER A 83 11.67 -2.26 4.35
N GLN A 84 10.61 -1.50 4.11
CA GLN A 84 10.34 -0.82 2.85
C GLN A 84 10.34 0.70 3.03
N ARG A 85 10.88 1.39 2.03
CA ARG A 85 10.96 2.85 1.98
C ARG A 85 9.61 3.44 1.61
N VAL A 86 9.35 4.66 2.08
CA VAL A 86 8.17 5.42 1.65
C VAL A 86 8.43 5.99 0.26
N LYS A 87 7.54 5.69 -0.69
CA LYS A 87 7.65 6.14 -2.08
C LYS A 87 6.62 7.17 -2.48
N ALA A 88 5.43 7.16 -1.88
CA ALA A 88 4.46 8.22 -2.08
C ALA A 88 3.93 8.74 -0.74
N ILE A 89 3.69 10.04 -0.69
CA ILE A 89 3.14 10.75 0.47
C ILE A 89 2.09 11.73 -0.05
N VAL A 90 0.95 11.80 0.60
CA VAL A 90 -0.06 12.84 0.35
C VAL A 90 -0.47 13.43 1.69
N ASN A 91 -0.25 14.73 1.85
CA ASN A 91 -0.77 15.50 2.98
C ASN A 91 -2.03 16.23 2.54
N ASN A 92 -3.18 15.61 2.77
CA ASN A 92 -4.48 16.26 2.54
C ASN A 92 -5.04 16.85 3.83
N GLY A 93 -4.17 17.35 4.72
CA GLY A 93 -4.57 18.07 5.93
C GLY A 93 -5.44 19.30 5.60
N THR A 94 -6.23 19.72 6.57
CA THR A 94 -7.15 20.87 6.43
C THR A 94 -7.07 21.85 7.60
N SER A 95 -6.06 21.69 8.46
CA SER A 95 -5.92 22.55 9.63
C SER A 95 -5.60 23.99 9.20
N THR A 96 -6.11 24.96 9.95
CA THR A 96 -5.68 26.36 9.85
C THR A 96 -4.51 26.68 10.79
N THR A 97 -4.12 25.74 11.65
CA THR A 97 -3.02 25.89 12.62
C THR A 97 -1.70 25.36 12.08
N TYR A 98 -1.74 24.36 11.20
CA TYR A 98 -0.57 23.66 10.68
C TYR A 98 -0.43 23.91 9.18
N ASP A 99 0.81 24.09 8.72
CA ASP A 99 1.12 24.32 7.30
C ASP A 99 1.66 23.07 6.60
N GLY A 100 1.99 22.03 7.37
CA GLY A 100 2.51 20.80 6.81
C GLY A 100 2.66 19.67 7.82
N VAL A 101 3.23 18.58 7.35
CA VAL A 101 3.58 17.40 8.13
C VAL A 101 5.08 17.16 8.03
N CYS A 102 5.72 17.00 9.18
CA CYS A 102 7.08 16.49 9.29
C CYS A 102 7.07 14.98 9.44
N LEU A 103 7.89 14.29 8.65
CA LEU A 103 8.08 12.84 8.71
C LEU A 103 9.52 12.51 9.10
N TYR A 104 9.64 11.48 9.93
CA TYR A 104 10.86 11.16 10.66
C TYR A 104 11.25 9.71 10.41
N GLN A 105 12.57 9.46 10.29
CA GLN A 105 13.09 8.11 10.13
C GLN A 105 12.95 7.29 11.41
N GLY A 106 13.11 7.93 12.57
CA GLY A 106 12.98 7.30 13.88
C GLY A 106 11.58 7.40 14.47
N ALA A 107 11.35 6.60 15.51
CA ALA A 107 10.17 6.76 16.38
C ALA A 107 10.31 8.04 17.22
N ASN A 108 9.20 8.46 17.82
CA ASN A 108 9.10 9.62 18.70
C ASN A 108 9.69 10.90 18.08
N TYR A 109 9.44 11.09 16.78
CA TYR A 109 9.81 12.31 16.04
C TYR A 109 11.32 12.56 16.02
N SER A 110 12.12 11.49 15.89
CA SER A 110 13.58 11.58 15.82
C SER A 110 14.09 11.46 14.39
N ASN A 111 15.10 12.28 14.06
CA ASN A 111 15.74 12.33 12.74
C ASN A 111 14.74 12.68 11.61
N ALA A 112 14.41 13.97 11.50
CA ALA A 112 13.52 14.49 10.48
C ALA A 112 14.12 14.29 9.08
N GLN A 113 13.28 13.95 8.10
CA GLN A 113 13.72 13.66 6.74
C GLN A 113 12.93 14.42 5.69
N VAL A 114 11.62 14.56 5.90
CA VAL A 114 10.72 15.10 4.88
C VAL A 114 9.73 16.04 5.53
N TRP A 115 9.54 17.19 4.90
CA TRP A 115 8.42 18.08 5.15
C TRP A 115 7.49 18.07 3.95
N VAL A 116 6.19 17.93 4.19
CA VAL A 116 5.16 17.95 3.14
C VAL A 116 4.13 19.01 3.47
N ALA A 117 4.06 20.04 2.63
CA ALA A 117 3.07 21.12 2.73
C ALA A 117 1.63 20.57 2.73
N GLN A 118 0.73 21.26 3.42
CA GLN A 118 -0.69 20.94 3.39
C GLN A 118 -1.27 21.10 1.98
N GLY A 119 -2.04 20.10 1.52
CA GLY A 119 -2.62 20.05 0.18
C GLY A 119 -1.67 19.52 -0.90
N TYR A 120 -0.46 19.09 -0.54
CA TYR A 120 0.53 18.59 -1.49
C TYR A 120 0.77 17.08 -1.36
N GLY A 121 1.21 16.49 -2.46
CA GLY A 121 1.69 15.11 -2.52
C GLY A 121 3.06 15.01 -3.19
N LEU A 122 3.81 13.97 -2.83
CA LEU A 122 5.13 13.64 -3.35
C LEU A 122 5.12 12.19 -3.85
N THR A 123 5.70 11.95 -5.02
CA THR A 123 6.05 10.62 -5.53
C THR A 123 7.56 10.49 -5.61
N ASP A 124 8.07 9.26 -5.52
CA ASP A 124 9.48 8.96 -5.23
C ASP A 124 10.01 9.77 -4.03
N ALA A 125 9.13 9.91 -3.02
CA ALA A 125 9.24 10.93 -1.99
C ALA A 125 10.53 10.83 -1.17
N THR A 126 11.05 9.62 -0.95
CA THR A 126 12.16 9.41 -0.02
C THR A 126 13.05 8.21 -0.40
N GLY A 127 14.33 8.30 0.00
CA GLY A 127 15.25 7.16 0.06
C GLY A 127 15.19 6.37 1.37
N TRP A 128 14.24 6.67 2.27
CA TRP A 128 14.27 6.27 3.67
C TRP A 128 13.07 5.41 4.07
N THR A 129 13.28 4.57 5.07
CA THR A 129 12.17 4.08 5.89
C THR A 129 11.76 5.22 6.82
N LEU A 130 10.46 5.40 7.03
CA LEU A 130 9.92 6.39 7.95
C LEU A 130 9.16 5.67 9.06
N ARG A 131 9.06 6.31 10.23
CA ARG A 131 8.54 5.66 11.43
C ARG A 131 7.68 6.55 12.30
N SER A 132 7.73 7.87 12.16
CA SER A 132 6.82 8.75 12.89
C SER A 132 6.53 10.02 12.10
N HIS A 133 5.45 10.72 12.45
CA HIS A 133 5.13 12.01 11.88
C HIS A 133 4.32 12.89 12.85
N ARG A 134 4.39 14.20 12.62
CA ARG A 134 3.49 15.17 13.28
C ARG A 134 3.19 16.33 12.35
N TRP A 135 1.99 16.89 12.49
CA TRP A 135 1.65 18.17 11.89
C TRP A 135 2.44 19.26 12.59
N VAL A 136 2.94 20.20 11.80
CA VAL A 136 3.84 21.25 12.25
C VAL A 136 3.35 22.62 11.80
N ARG A 137 3.57 23.61 12.64
CA ARG A 137 3.33 25.01 12.31
C ARG A 137 4.43 25.51 11.38
N PRO A 138 4.22 26.62 10.66
CA PRO A 138 5.26 27.22 9.80
C PRO A 138 6.58 27.52 10.51
N THR A 139 6.55 27.76 11.82
CA THR A 139 7.73 28.10 12.62
C THR A 139 8.39 26.89 13.29
N ASP A 140 7.76 25.71 13.23
CA ASP A 140 8.30 24.51 13.88
C ASP A 140 9.35 23.87 12.96
N PRO A 141 10.56 23.59 13.47
CA PRO A 141 11.58 22.95 12.65
C PRO A 141 11.21 21.50 12.32
N CYS A 142 11.32 21.23 11.02
CA CYS A 142 11.68 19.94 10.43
C CYS A 142 13.21 19.99 10.22
#